data_AF-A0A086ZH43-F1
#
_entry.id   AF-A0A086ZH43-F1
#
_cell.length_a   1.000
_cell.length_b   1.000
_cell.length_c   1.000
_cell.angle_alpha   90.00
_cell.angle_beta   90.00
_cell.angle_gamma   90.00
#
_symmetry.space_group_name_H-M   'P 1'
#
loop_
_entity.id
_entity.type
_entity.pdbx_description
1 polymer ?
#
loop_
_entity_poly.entity_id
_entity_poly.type
_entity_poly.pdbx_seq_one_letter_code
_entity_poly.pdbx_strand_id
1 'polypeptide(L)'
;MKFVSWISFIGAWLLFAGPVFQSAIELSEERIDLNEADDLRKHLHNLGKPPRISVWWWLLPPVAYFKNRREGEQWRIAVLKTIPHHKREEFLSFQRKASGWMLVAMGALCIAIKETADLVEKFEWPLWTLIPLLLIPFLLSVGLTVNQLQHQRNIEDGIRNAKKSKHLQRYHRRRTPRN
;
A
#
# COMPACT_ATOMS: atom_id res chain seq x y z
N MET A 1 27.54 21.83 -11.58
CA MET A 1 26.50 20.84 -11.97
C MET A 1 26.21 19.77 -10.89
N LYS A 2 27.07 19.53 -9.89
CA LYS A 2 26.84 18.53 -8.81
C LYS A 2 25.58 18.76 -7.97
N PHE A 3 25.19 20.02 -7.76
CA PHE A 3 23.96 20.39 -7.06
C PHE A 3 22.68 19.90 -7.76
N VAL A 4 22.64 19.98 -9.10
CA VAL A 4 21.47 19.54 -9.89
C VAL A 4 21.27 18.04 -9.74
N SER A 5 22.34 17.23 -9.72
CA SER A 5 22.23 15.79 -9.51
C SER A 5 21.63 15.43 -8.16
N TRP A 6 21.96 16.18 -7.10
CA TRP A 6 21.35 15.99 -5.78
C TRP A 6 19.87 16.35 -5.78
N ILE A 7 19.48 17.43 -6.46
CA ILE A 7 18.06 17.80 -6.61
C ILE A 7 17.32 16.71 -7.39
N SER A 8 17.87 16.19 -8.49
CA SER A 8 17.24 15.12 -9.26
C SER A 8 17.06 13.85 -8.44
N PHE A 9 18.08 13.44 -7.69
CA PHE A 9 18.02 12.31 -6.77
C PHE A 9 16.92 12.50 -5.72
N ILE A 10 16.93 13.63 -5.01
CA ILE A 10 15.92 13.94 -3.97
C ILE A 10 14.51 13.98 -4.58
N GLY A 11 14.36 14.68 -5.71
CA GLY A 11 13.10 14.82 -6.42
C GLY A 11 12.52 13.49 -6.89
N ALA A 12 13.35 12.57 -7.37
CA ALA A 12 12.91 11.24 -7.79
C ALA A 12 12.41 10.40 -6.61
N TRP A 13 13.06 10.46 -5.45
CA TRP A 13 12.61 9.78 -4.24
C TRP A 13 11.34 10.39 -3.64
N LEU A 14 11.16 11.72 -3.76
CA LEU A 14 9.90 12.40 -3.43
C LEU A 14 8.76 11.96 -4.35
N LEU A 15 9.04 11.83 -5.66
CA LEU A 15 8.08 11.34 -6.64
C LEU A 15 7.62 9.90 -6.34
N PHE A 16 8.51 9.08 -5.77
CA PHE A 16 8.15 7.75 -5.29
C PHE A 16 7.33 7.78 -4.00
N ALA A 17 7.71 8.63 -3.03
CA ALA A 17 7.05 8.72 -1.74
C ALA A 17 5.58 9.15 -1.84
N GLY A 18 5.25 10.06 -2.77
CA GLY A 18 3.90 10.59 -2.94
C GLY A 18 2.83 9.51 -3.22
N PRO A 19 2.94 8.74 -4.31
CA PRO A 19 2.03 7.64 -4.63
C PRO A 19 1.94 6.57 -3.54
N VAL A 20 3.05 6.27 -2.86
CA VAL A 20 3.06 5.33 -1.71
C VAL A 20 2.19 5.88 -0.59
N PHE A 21 2.41 7.13 -0.20
CA PHE A 21 1.61 7.79 0.83
C PHE A 21 0.13 7.90 0.45
N GLN A 22 -0.16 8.32 -0.77
CA GLN A 22 -1.53 8.48 -1.27
C GLN A 22 -2.27 7.15 -1.33
N SER A 23 -1.59 6.07 -1.77
CA SER A 23 -2.16 4.73 -1.70
C SER A 23 -2.51 4.36 -0.26
N ALA A 24 -1.64 4.67 0.69
CA ALA A 24 -1.84 4.31 2.08
C ALA A 24 -3.03 5.05 2.71
N ILE A 25 -3.24 6.32 2.37
CA ILE A 25 -4.43 7.08 2.76
C ILE A 25 -5.69 6.47 2.15
N GLU A 26 -5.74 6.32 0.83
CA GLU A 26 -6.95 5.84 0.14
C GLU A 26 -7.35 4.43 0.59
N LEU A 27 -6.36 3.57 0.87
CA LEU A 27 -6.59 2.23 1.43
C LEU A 27 -7.00 2.27 2.91
N SER A 28 -6.62 3.30 3.66
CA SER A 28 -7.05 3.46 5.07
C SER A 28 -8.49 4.00 5.19
N GLU A 29 -8.95 4.75 4.19
CA GLU A 29 -10.33 5.25 4.10
C GLU A 29 -11.32 4.14 3.72
N GLU A 30 -10.89 3.19 2.89
CA GLU A 30 -11.61 1.95 2.61
C GLU A 30 -11.53 1.06 3.86
N ARG A 31 -12.42 1.32 4.83
CA ARG A 31 -12.46 0.66 6.15
C ARG A 31 -12.77 -0.83 6.02
N ILE A 32 -11.76 -1.63 5.68
CA ILE A 32 -11.79 -3.07 5.95
C ILE A 32 -11.61 -3.20 7.47
N ASP A 33 -12.67 -3.55 8.18
CA ASP A 33 -12.60 -3.80 9.62
C ASP A 33 -11.52 -4.86 9.89
N LEU A 34 -10.69 -4.71 10.92
CA LEU A 34 -9.60 -5.65 11.21
C LEU A 34 -10.14 -7.07 11.44
N ASN A 35 -11.35 -7.19 11.99
CA ASN A 35 -12.04 -8.46 12.14
C ASN A 35 -12.49 -9.04 10.78
N GLU A 36 -12.93 -8.17 9.86
CA GLU A 36 -13.27 -8.55 8.49
C GLU A 36 -12.03 -8.94 7.68
N ALA A 37 -10.89 -8.29 7.91
CA ALA A 37 -9.62 -8.62 7.28
C ALA A 37 -9.12 -10.00 7.71
N ASP A 38 -9.25 -10.34 8.99
CA ASP A 38 -8.89 -11.67 9.50
C ASP A 38 -9.82 -12.76 8.98
N ASP A 39 -11.13 -12.51 8.90
CA ASP A 39 -12.06 -13.47 8.32
C ASP A 39 -11.86 -13.62 6.81
N LEU A 40 -11.59 -12.53 6.09
CA LEU A 40 -11.20 -12.58 4.68
C LEU A 40 -9.90 -13.39 4.50
N ARG A 41 -8.90 -13.17 5.37
CA ARG A 41 -7.63 -13.91 5.35
C ARG A 41 -7.83 -15.40 5.59
N LYS A 42 -8.71 -15.79 6.52
CA LYS A 42 -9.07 -17.21 6.75
C LYS A 42 -9.78 -17.81 5.53
N HIS A 43 -10.71 -17.09 4.91
CA HIS A 43 -11.40 -17.55 3.70
C HIS A 43 -10.44 -17.71 2.51
N LEU A 44 -9.49 -16.78 2.34
CA LEU A 44 -8.44 -16.85 1.32
C LEU A 44 -7.46 -18.00 1.59
N HIS A 45 -7.12 -18.27 2.85
CA HIS A 45 -6.28 -19.41 3.23
C HIS A 45 -6.94 -20.74 2.83
N ASN A 46 -8.26 -20.85 2.99
CA ASN A 46 -9.03 -22.05 2.63
C ASN A 46 -9.15 -22.26 1.11
N LEU A 47 -9.05 -21.20 0.31
CA LEU A 47 -9.03 -21.26 -1.16
C LEU A 47 -7.72 -21.86 -1.72
N GLY A 48 -6.68 -22.00 -0.90
CA GLY A 48 -5.36 -22.48 -1.31
C GLY A 48 -4.45 -21.38 -1.88
N LYS A 49 -3.31 -21.75 -2.46
CA LYS A 49 -2.40 -20.80 -3.13
C LYS A 49 -2.79 -20.65 -4.60
N PRO A 50 -2.55 -19.48 -5.22
CA PRO A 50 -2.71 -19.34 -6.65
C PRO A 50 -1.86 -20.41 -7.37
N PRO A 51 -2.38 -21.01 -8.45
CA PRO A 51 -1.63 -21.99 -9.24
C PRO A 51 -0.31 -21.36 -9.70
N ARG A 52 0.80 -22.02 -9.38
CA ARG A 52 2.13 -21.58 -9.80
C ARG A 52 2.40 -22.14 -11.18
N ILE A 53 2.62 -21.26 -12.15
CA ILE A 53 3.06 -21.69 -13.48
C ILE A 53 4.47 -22.19 -13.36
N SER A 54 4.69 -23.39 -13.89
CA SER A 54 6.02 -23.99 -13.97
C SER A 54 6.96 -23.07 -14.77
N VAL A 55 8.17 -22.86 -14.26
CA VAL A 55 9.20 -22.00 -14.86
C VAL A 55 9.51 -22.40 -16.30
N TRP A 56 9.33 -23.68 -16.65
CA TRP A 56 9.50 -24.21 -18.01
C TRP A 56 8.63 -23.54 -19.07
N TRP A 57 7.48 -22.97 -18.71
CA TRP A 57 6.65 -22.23 -19.66
C TRP A 57 7.28 -20.90 -20.10
N TRP A 58 8.19 -20.33 -19.31
CA TRP A 58 8.93 -19.11 -19.68
C TRP A 58 9.89 -19.30 -20.86
N LEU A 59 10.18 -20.55 -21.26
CA LEU A 59 10.90 -20.84 -22.50
C LEU A 59 10.14 -20.38 -23.75
N LEU A 60 8.81 -20.22 -23.65
CA LEU A 60 7.92 -19.69 -24.68
C LEU A 60 7.11 -18.51 -24.10
N PRO A 61 7.67 -17.28 -24.10
CA PRO A 61 7.08 -16.13 -23.43
C PRO A 61 5.61 -15.84 -23.80
N PRO A 62 5.17 -15.95 -25.08
CA PRO A 62 3.76 -15.74 -25.42
C PRO A 62 2.83 -16.75 -24.73
N VAL A 63 3.23 -18.03 -24.67
CA VAL A 63 2.42 -19.10 -24.09
C VAL A 63 2.36 -18.98 -22.57
N ALA A 64 3.49 -18.65 -21.93
CA ALA A 64 3.52 -18.32 -20.50
C ALA A 64 2.57 -17.17 -20.17
N TYR A 65 2.57 -16.12 -20.98
CA TYR A 65 1.69 -14.97 -20.78
C TYR A 65 0.20 -15.36 -20.84
N PHE A 66 -0.23 -16.08 -21.88
CA PHE A 66 -1.63 -16.51 -22.00
C PHE A 66 -2.05 -17.45 -20.88
N LYS A 67 -1.18 -18.39 -20.49
CA LYS A 67 -1.44 -19.31 -19.39
C LYS A 67 -1.56 -18.55 -18.06
N ASN A 68 -0.66 -17.60 -17.80
CA ASN A 68 -0.68 -16.77 -16.60
C ASN A 68 -1.90 -15.88 -16.51
N ARG A 69 -2.30 -15.31 -17.65
CA ARG A 69 -3.52 -14.53 -17.72
C ARG A 69 -4.75 -15.38 -17.39
N ARG A 70 -4.86 -16.57 -17.99
CA ARG A 70 -6.01 -17.45 -17.79
C ARG A 70 -6.09 -17.98 -16.35
N GLU A 71 -4.98 -18.46 -15.81
CA GLU A 71 -4.92 -18.95 -14.42
C GLU A 71 -5.16 -17.81 -13.41
N GLY A 72 -4.62 -16.62 -13.69
CA GLY A 72 -4.87 -15.43 -12.88
C GLY A 72 -6.33 -14.98 -12.89
N GLU A 73 -7.01 -15.02 -14.05
CA GLU A 73 -8.44 -14.72 -14.16
C GLU A 73 -9.30 -15.73 -13.39
N GLN A 74 -9.00 -17.02 -13.51
CA GLN A 74 -9.71 -18.08 -12.78
C GLN A 74 -9.55 -17.94 -11.27
N TRP A 75 -8.33 -17.64 -10.81
CA TRP A 75 -8.06 -17.36 -9.40
C TRP A 75 -8.82 -16.13 -8.92
N ARG A 76 -8.83 -15.04 -9.70
CA ARG A 76 -9.56 -13.82 -9.35
C ARG A 76 -11.07 -14.07 -9.22
N ILE A 77 -11.63 -14.88 -10.12
CA ILE A 77 -13.04 -15.30 -10.06
C ILE A 77 -13.31 -16.13 -8.80
N ALA A 78 -12.41 -17.06 -8.44
CA ALA A 78 -12.53 -17.88 -7.23
C ALA A 78 -12.52 -17.01 -5.96
N VAL A 79 -11.60 -16.05 -5.87
CA VAL A 79 -11.53 -15.06 -4.77
C VAL A 79 -12.80 -14.21 -4.70
N LEU A 80 -13.28 -13.69 -5.83
CA LEU A 80 -14.51 -12.88 -5.86
C LEU A 80 -15.74 -13.69 -5.41
N LYS A 81 -15.81 -14.98 -5.74
CA LYS A 81 -16.90 -15.86 -5.29
C LYS A 81 -16.93 -16.03 -3.78
N THR A 82 -15.77 -16.07 -3.12
CA THR A 82 -15.70 -16.18 -1.65
C THR A 82 -16.04 -14.89 -0.91
N ILE A 83 -15.98 -13.73 -1.57
CA ILE A 83 -16.35 -12.45 -0.95
C ILE A 83 -17.89 -12.28 -1.02
N PRO A 84 -18.56 -11.92 0.10
CA PRO A 84 -19.99 -11.63 0.13
C PRO A 84 -20.37 -10.57 -0.90
N HIS A 85 -21.51 -10.74 -1.58
CA HIS A 85 -21.93 -9.86 -2.68
C HIS A 85 -21.92 -8.36 -2.32
N HIS A 86 -22.33 -8.01 -1.10
CA HIS A 86 -22.37 -6.63 -0.62
C HIS A 86 -20.98 -6.00 -0.38
N LYS A 87 -19.91 -6.80 -0.33
CA LYS A 87 -18.51 -6.35 -0.12
C LYS A 87 -17.67 -6.41 -1.39
N ARG A 88 -18.18 -6.99 -2.48
CA ARG A 88 -17.42 -7.14 -3.74
C ARG A 88 -17.08 -5.80 -4.37
N GLU A 89 -18.00 -4.84 -4.31
CA GLU A 89 -17.78 -3.50 -4.88
C GLU A 89 -16.69 -2.74 -4.14
N GLU A 90 -16.70 -2.80 -2.80
CA GLU A 90 -15.67 -2.22 -1.94
C GLU A 90 -14.30 -2.86 -2.19
N PHE A 91 -14.24 -4.20 -2.26
CA PHE A 91 -13.00 -4.91 -2.59
C PHE A 91 -12.45 -4.59 -3.98
N LEU A 92 -13.33 -4.49 -5.00
CA LEU A 92 -12.93 -4.13 -6.36
C LEU A 92 -12.52 -2.65 -6.47
N SER A 93 -13.14 -1.76 -5.71
CA SER A 93 -12.72 -0.36 -5.58
C SER A 93 -11.32 -0.27 -4.97
N PHE A 94 -11.13 -0.90 -3.81
CA PHE A 94 -9.83 -1.02 -3.14
C PHE A 94 -8.74 -1.53 -4.08
N GLN A 95 -8.99 -2.65 -4.77
CA GLN A 95 -8.02 -3.25 -5.69
C GLN A 95 -7.67 -2.31 -6.84
N ARG A 96 -8.65 -1.58 -7.38
CA ARG A 96 -8.42 -0.61 -8.47
C ARG A 96 -7.57 0.57 -8.00
N LYS A 97 -7.86 1.16 -6.84
CA LYS A 97 -7.06 2.25 -6.26
C LYS A 97 -5.64 1.78 -5.95
N ALA A 98 -5.49 0.66 -5.26
CA ALA A 98 -4.20 0.06 -4.94
C ALA A 98 -3.35 -0.17 -6.20
N SER A 99 -3.94 -0.78 -7.23
CA SER A 99 -3.23 -1.08 -8.48
C SER A 99 -2.83 0.18 -9.24
N GLY A 100 -3.70 1.19 -9.25
CA GLY A 100 -3.42 2.48 -9.89
C GLY A 100 -2.20 3.17 -9.27
N TRP A 101 -2.20 3.34 -7.95
CA TRP A 101 -1.08 3.96 -7.26
C TRP A 101 0.19 3.12 -7.27
N MET A 102 0.07 1.79 -7.25
CA MET A 102 1.22 0.89 -7.39
C MET A 102 1.93 1.08 -8.72
N LEU A 103 1.19 1.25 -9.82
CA LEU A 103 1.80 1.49 -11.14
C LEU A 103 2.59 2.80 -11.17
N VAL A 104 2.01 3.88 -10.61
CA VAL A 104 2.67 5.18 -10.50
C VAL A 104 3.91 5.09 -9.61
N ALA A 105 3.81 4.43 -8.45
CA ALA A 105 4.93 4.21 -7.54
C ALA A 105 6.05 3.41 -8.22
N MET A 106 5.74 2.36 -8.99
CA MET A 106 6.74 1.59 -9.73
C MET A 106 7.46 2.45 -10.77
N GLY A 107 6.73 3.27 -11.53
CA GLY A 107 7.33 4.20 -12.48
C GLY A 107 8.29 5.19 -11.81
N ALA A 108 7.85 5.79 -10.69
CA ALA A 108 8.67 6.70 -9.91
C ALA A 108 9.90 6.00 -9.30
N LEU A 109 9.78 4.74 -8.85
CA LEU A 109 10.88 3.94 -8.33
C LEU A 109 11.94 3.68 -9.40
N CYS A 110 11.54 3.38 -10.64
CA CYS A 110 12.49 3.23 -11.75
C CYS A 110 13.28 4.52 -12.00
N ILE A 111 12.60 5.68 -11.96
CA ILE A 111 13.27 6.98 -12.07
C ILE A 111 14.25 7.19 -10.91
N ALA A 112 13.84 6.90 -9.67
CA ALA A 112 14.69 7.03 -8.50
C ALA A 112 15.93 6.13 -8.55
N ILE A 113 15.78 4.88 -8.99
CA ILE A 113 16.91 3.96 -9.20
C ILE A 113 17.88 4.52 -10.23
N LYS A 114 17.37 4.99 -11.38
CA LYS A 114 18.18 5.59 -12.43
C LYS A 114 18.95 6.82 -11.92
N GLU A 115 18.26 7.77 -11.29
CA GLU A 115 18.91 8.99 -10.77
C GLU A 115 19.92 8.68 -9.66
N THR A 116 19.69 7.62 -8.88
CA THR A 116 20.65 7.15 -7.89
C THR A 116 21.90 6.54 -8.54
N ALA A 117 21.74 5.76 -9.60
CA ALA A 117 22.86 5.21 -10.37
C ALA A 117 23.68 6.32 -11.04
N ASP A 118 23.02 7.28 -11.70
CA ASP A 118 23.65 8.46 -12.30
C ASP A 118 24.43 9.29 -11.25
N LEU A 119 23.92 9.37 -10.02
CA LEU A 119 24.59 10.07 -8.93
C LEU A 119 25.89 9.35 -8.53
N VAL A 120 25.85 8.03 -8.33
CA VAL A 120 27.03 7.23 -7.99
C VAL A 120 28.09 7.33 -9.09
N GLU A 121 27.67 7.23 -10.36
CA GLU A 121 28.57 7.34 -11.52
C GLU A 121 29.22 8.73 -11.63
N LYS A 122 28.43 9.82 -11.53
CA LYS A 122 28.96 11.21 -11.62
C LYS A 122 29.94 11.58 -10.51
N PHE A 123 29.83 10.93 -9.35
CA PHE A 123 30.74 11.14 -8.24
C PHE A 123 31.86 10.09 -8.18
N GLU A 124 31.92 9.19 -9.17
CA GLU A 124 32.89 8.08 -9.27
C GLU A 124 32.94 7.23 -8.00
N TRP A 125 31.79 7.08 -7.35
CA TRP A 125 31.69 6.30 -6.12
C TRP A 125 31.69 4.80 -6.41
N PRO A 126 32.21 3.99 -5.48
CA PRO A 126 32.22 2.54 -5.66
C PRO A 126 30.79 1.99 -5.66
N LEU A 127 30.52 1.00 -6.53
CA LEU A 127 29.19 0.42 -6.77
C LEU A 127 28.44 -0.04 -5.51
N TRP A 128 29.14 -0.44 -4.45
CA TRP A 128 28.50 -0.84 -3.20
C TRP A 128 27.72 0.31 -2.54
N THR A 129 28.08 1.57 -2.82
CA THR A 129 27.37 2.76 -2.30
C THR A 129 25.95 2.87 -2.86
N LEU A 130 25.66 2.24 -4.00
CA LEU A 130 24.33 2.19 -4.60
C LEU A 130 23.31 1.54 -3.64
N ILE A 131 23.72 0.48 -2.92
CA ILE A 131 22.84 -0.26 -2.03
C ILE A 131 22.26 0.64 -0.91
N PRO A 132 23.07 1.32 -0.08
CA PRO A 132 22.53 2.21 0.95
C PRO A 132 21.78 3.41 0.35
N LEU A 133 22.23 3.95 -0.80
CA LEU A 133 21.56 5.06 -1.49
C LEU A 133 20.18 4.68 -2.06
N LEU A 134 19.94 3.39 -2.32
CA LEU A 134 18.60 2.89 -2.66
C LEU A 134 17.78 2.54 -1.42
N LEU A 135 18.38 1.81 -0.47
CA LEU A 135 17.66 1.27 0.69
C LEU A 135 17.21 2.35 1.67
N ILE A 136 18.07 3.32 1.98
CA ILE A 136 17.76 4.36 2.98
C ILE A 136 16.54 5.19 2.56
N PRO A 137 16.53 5.85 1.38
CA PRO A 137 15.37 6.65 0.99
C PRO A 137 14.12 5.79 0.76
N PHE A 138 14.25 4.56 0.26
CA PHE A 138 13.12 3.63 0.16
C PHE A 138 12.48 3.35 1.53
N LEU A 139 13.29 3.00 2.52
CA LEU A 139 12.84 2.75 3.90
C LEU A 139 12.27 4.02 4.54
N LEU A 140 12.85 5.19 4.28
CA LEU A 140 12.32 6.46 4.75
C LEU A 140 10.94 6.76 4.14
N SER A 141 10.75 6.58 2.82
CA SER A 141 9.46 6.80 2.15
C SER A 141 8.37 5.91 2.75
N VAL A 142 8.66 4.62 2.94
CA VAL A 142 7.70 3.67 3.53
C VAL A 142 7.49 3.95 5.02
N GLY A 143 8.56 4.17 5.78
CA GLY A 143 8.51 4.41 7.23
C GLY A 143 7.76 5.69 7.59
N LEU A 144 7.99 6.78 6.84
CA LEU A 144 7.24 8.03 7.00
C LEU A 144 5.75 7.83 6.72
N THR A 145 5.41 7.05 5.69
CA THR A 145 4.01 6.73 5.36
C THR A 145 3.34 5.98 6.51
N VAL A 146 3.99 4.94 7.05
CA VAL A 146 3.47 4.17 8.19
C VAL A 146 3.30 5.04 9.44
N ASN A 147 4.30 5.87 9.77
CA ASN A 147 4.24 6.74 10.93
C ASN A 147 3.11 7.78 10.83
N GLN A 148 2.93 8.37 9.65
CA GLN A 148 1.85 9.33 9.41
C GLN A 148 0.46 8.69 9.52
N LEU A 149 0.28 7.48 8.98
CA LEU A 149 -0.96 6.73 9.15
C LEU A 149 -1.24 6.38 10.62
N GLN A 150 -0.22 5.95 11.37
CA GLN A 150 -0.36 5.66 12.79
C GLN A 150 -0.79 6.92 13.57
N HIS A 151 -0.18 8.06 13.26
CA HIS A 151 -0.51 9.33 13.89
C HIS A 151 -1.95 9.76 13.60
N GLN A 152 -2.40 9.63 12.35
CA GLN A 152 -3.79 9.89 11.94
C GLN A 152 -4.78 9.03 12.73
N ARG A 153 -4.52 7.71 12.84
CA ARG A 153 -5.36 6.79 13.62
C ARG A 153 -5.47 7.18 15.08
N ASN A 154 -4.35 7.55 15.71
CA ASN A 154 -4.33 7.97 17.11
C ASN A 154 -5.19 9.24 17.34
N ILE A 155 -5.17 10.19 16.39
CA ILE A 155 -6.01 11.40 16.45
C ILE A 155 -7.50 11.04 16.32
N GLU A 156 -7.86 10.19 15.35
CA GLU A 156 -9.25 9.75 15.17
C GLU A 156 -9.80 9.07 16.43
N ASP A 157 -9.02 8.18 17.04
CA ASP A 157 -9.40 7.47 18.27
C ASP A 157 -9.55 8.43 19.45
N GLY A 158 -8.67 9.43 19.56
CA GLY A 158 -8.78 10.51 20.55
C GLY A 158 -10.08 11.30 20.41
N ILE A 159 -10.44 11.71 19.19
CA ILE A 159 -11.68 12.44 18.90
C ILE A 159 -12.91 11.57 19.21
N ARG A 160 -12.88 10.29 18.84
CA ARG A 160 -13.96 9.34 19.09
C ARG A 160 -14.21 9.14 20.59
N ASN A 161 -13.14 8.98 21.36
CA ASN A 161 -13.20 8.82 22.82
C ASN A 161 -13.70 10.09 23.51
N ALA A 162 -13.25 11.27 23.06
CA ALA A 162 -13.73 12.55 23.57
C ALA A 162 -15.24 12.76 23.33
N LYS A 163 -15.75 12.40 22.14
CA LYS A 163 -17.19 12.44 21.84
C LYS A 163 -17.97 11.48 22.75
N LYS A 164 -17.51 10.24 22.92
CA LYS A 164 -18.15 9.23 23.78
C LYS A 164 -18.25 9.69 25.24
N SER A 165 -17.18 10.27 25.77
CA SER A 165 -17.15 10.86 27.12
C SER A 165 -18.17 11.99 27.30
N LYS A 166 -18.26 12.92 26.33
CA LYS A 166 -19.28 14.00 26.36
C LYS A 166 -20.71 13.45 26.33
N HIS A 167 -20.97 12.39 25.55
CA HIS A 167 -22.29 11.74 25.53
C HIS A 167 -22.63 11.10 26.87
N LEU A 168 -21.68 10.40 27.50
CA LEU A 168 -21.87 9.81 28.83
C LEU A 168 -22.11 10.87 29.91
N GLN A 169 -21.36 11.97 29.89
CA GLN A 169 -21.57 13.09 30.82
C GLN A 169 -22.95 13.73 30.64
N ARG A 170 -23.42 13.91 29.40
CA ARG A 170 -24.78 14.41 29.12
C ARG A 170 -25.86 13.44 29.59
N TYR A 171 -25.65 12.13 29.45
CA TYR A 171 -26.56 11.12 29.94
C TYR A 171 -26.67 11.16 31.47
N HIS A 172 -25.54 11.22 32.20
CA HIS A 172 -25.55 11.32 33.66
C HIS A 172 -26.19 12.61 34.17
N ARG A 173 -25.95 13.76 33.51
CA ARG A 173 -26.54 15.05 33.90
C ARG A 173 -28.06 15.10 33.72
N ARG A 174 -28.64 14.32 32.80
CA ARG A 174 -30.10 14.22 32.63
C ARG A 174 -30.77 13.29 33.66
N ARG A 175 -29.99 12.45 34.34
CA ARG A 175 -30.50 11.41 35.25
C ARG A 175 -30.43 11.78 36.73
N THR A 176 -29.74 12.87 37.08
CA THR A 176 -29.79 13.45 38.43
C THR A 176 -31.12 14.19 38.61
N PRO A 177 -32.04 13.71 39.47
CA PRO A 177 -33.27 14.43 39.78
C PRO A 177 -32.91 15.75 40.47
N ARG A 178 -33.57 16.84 40.07
CA ARG A 178 -33.61 18.07 40.87
C ARG A 178 -34.38 17.74 42.14
N ASN A 179 -33.65 17.58 43.25
CA ASN A 179 -34.23 17.72 44.58
C ASN A 179 -34.53 19.19 44.85
#